data_AF-A0A8T3V850-F1
#
_entry.id   AF-A0A8T3V850-F1
#
_cell.length_a   1.000
_cell.length_b   1.000
_cell.length_c   1.000
_cell.angle_alpha   90.00
_cell.angle_beta   90.00
_cell.angle_gamma   90.00
#
_symmetry.space_group_name_H-M   'P 1'
#
loop_
_entity.id
_entity.type
_entity.pdbx_description
1 polymer ?
#
loop_
_entity_poly.entity_id
_entity_poly.type
_entity_poly.pdbx_seq_one_letter_code
_entity_poly.pdbx_strand_id
1 'polypeptide(L)'
;MSEQKLEVFNVLNFLNSGYALDEILNEGNFGTFESGEECINYLVSEGYLEGDSPVSKVREELTAEVISKKHTVAELKEILKEHGLKVSGKKHELVERVLPVLSQKVSDRLDAIEEITTGELQLTDKAQEFLKENDWMDLYMFALVAFRFEDYETYVAGSSEGKIETALNFCDEILSRALVANQFLVFIDALSAKAHVYAYDGDYDSFLDYDLQRYILGLNPIVMDPQTYATYDVINEANIINLRNVLEKLEMGSLKKRFDRIWAKSHIKHTTVPKKTAFKVLQKAIDGADIEELNFDLKEKYFNKKFGI
;
A
#
# COMPACT_ATOMS: atom_id res chain seq x y z
N MET A 1 -12.26 -9.91 -4.57
CA MET A 1 -12.44 -9.18 -5.85
C MET A 1 -11.95 -7.75 -5.73
N SER A 2 -12.35 -6.98 -4.71
CA SER A 2 -11.85 -5.61 -4.52
C SER A 2 -10.35 -5.53 -4.19
N GLU A 3 -9.83 -6.39 -3.33
CA GLU A 3 -8.37 -6.42 -3.05
C GLU A 3 -7.54 -6.74 -4.30
N GLN A 4 -7.98 -7.70 -5.12
CA GLN A 4 -7.34 -8.01 -6.40
C GLN A 4 -7.37 -6.82 -7.37
N LYS A 5 -8.47 -6.05 -7.37
CA LYS A 5 -8.59 -4.83 -8.17
C LYS A 5 -7.55 -3.78 -7.75
N LEU A 6 -7.32 -3.62 -6.44
CA LEU A 6 -6.27 -2.74 -5.91
C LEU A 6 -4.87 -3.20 -6.31
N GLU A 7 -4.59 -4.50 -6.23
CA GLU A 7 -3.31 -5.08 -6.68
C GLU A 7 -3.06 -4.84 -8.18
N VAL A 8 -4.08 -5.09 -9.01
CA VAL A 8 -4.05 -4.81 -10.46
C VAL A 8 -3.79 -3.33 -10.73
N PHE A 9 -4.51 -2.43 -10.04
CA PHE A 9 -4.28 -1.00 -10.16
C PHE A 9 -2.85 -0.61 -9.79
N ASN A 10 -2.34 -1.15 -8.68
CA ASN A 10 -1.00 -0.85 -8.20
C ASN A 10 0.08 -1.20 -9.23
N VAL A 11 0.05 -2.42 -9.77
CA VAL A 11 1.00 -2.88 -10.80
C VAL A 11 0.93 -2.01 -12.05
N LEU A 12 -0.29 -1.76 -12.56
CA LEU A 12 -0.47 -0.94 -13.75
C LEU A 12 -0.03 0.51 -13.53
N ASN A 13 -0.28 1.07 -12.35
CA ASN A 13 0.08 2.46 -12.02
C ASN A 13 1.61 2.63 -11.91
N PHE A 14 2.32 1.66 -11.33
CA PHE A 14 3.79 1.67 -11.31
C PHE A 14 4.38 1.53 -12.71
N LEU A 15 3.88 0.61 -13.53
CA LEU A 15 4.30 0.49 -14.93
C LEU A 15 4.07 1.80 -15.70
N ASN A 16 2.92 2.43 -15.50
CA ASN A 16 2.57 3.71 -16.13
C ASN A 16 3.48 4.85 -15.67
N SER A 17 4.01 4.75 -14.45
CA SER A 17 4.99 5.68 -13.88
C SER A 17 6.43 5.40 -14.31
N GLY A 18 6.65 4.37 -15.14
CA GLY A 18 7.95 4.02 -15.71
C GLY A 18 8.82 3.10 -14.86
N TYR A 19 8.26 2.48 -13.82
CA TYR A 19 8.95 1.46 -13.04
C TYR A 19 9.14 0.18 -13.87
N ALA A 20 10.28 -0.47 -13.70
CA ALA A 20 10.55 -1.72 -14.37
C ALA A 20 9.72 -2.84 -13.72
N LEU A 21 9.19 -3.76 -14.53
CA LEU A 21 8.27 -4.77 -14.01
C LEU A 21 8.94 -5.73 -13.03
N ASP A 22 10.22 -6.05 -13.23
CA ASP A 22 11.01 -6.86 -12.29
C ASP A 22 11.17 -6.20 -10.92
N GLU A 23 11.31 -4.87 -10.85
CA GLU A 23 11.30 -4.14 -9.58
C GLU A 23 9.94 -4.27 -8.88
N ILE A 24 8.84 -4.10 -9.62
CA ILE A 24 7.47 -4.23 -9.11
C ILE A 24 7.22 -5.64 -8.57
N LEU A 25 7.70 -6.68 -9.28
CA LEU A 25 7.48 -8.07 -8.91
C LEU A 25 8.35 -8.52 -7.73
N ASN A 26 9.55 -7.96 -7.58
CA ASN A 26 10.45 -8.29 -6.47
C ASN A 26 10.04 -7.61 -5.15
N GLU A 27 9.51 -6.39 -5.23
CA GLU A 27 9.10 -5.63 -4.05
C GLU A 27 7.60 -5.79 -3.72
N GLY A 28 6.81 -6.26 -4.69
CA GLY A 28 5.36 -6.40 -4.58
C GLY A 28 4.93 -7.52 -3.63
N ASN A 29 3.97 -7.21 -2.76
CA ASN A 29 3.22 -8.21 -2.00
C ASN A 29 1.92 -8.53 -2.75
N PHE A 30 1.88 -9.68 -3.42
CA PHE A 30 0.71 -10.16 -4.17
C PHE A 30 -0.13 -11.04 -3.26
N GLY A 31 -1.04 -10.44 -2.50
CA GLY A 31 -1.89 -11.17 -1.55
C GLY A 31 -3.01 -11.97 -2.24
N THR A 32 -3.45 -11.52 -3.41
CA THR A 32 -4.53 -12.17 -4.17
C THR A 32 -4.06 -13.02 -5.36
N PHE A 33 -2.78 -12.96 -5.69
CA PHE A 33 -2.13 -13.85 -6.66
C PHE A 33 -1.10 -14.72 -5.94
N GLU A 34 -0.95 -15.98 -6.33
CA GLU A 34 0.04 -16.90 -5.76
C GLU A 34 1.48 -16.45 -6.02
N SER A 35 1.68 -15.66 -7.09
CA SER A 35 2.98 -15.08 -7.43
C SER A 35 2.83 -13.83 -8.31
N GLY A 36 3.92 -13.07 -8.43
CA GLY A 36 4.04 -12.00 -9.42
C GLY A 36 3.79 -12.47 -10.85
N GLU A 37 4.21 -13.69 -11.20
CA GLU A 37 3.98 -14.28 -12.52
C GLU A 37 2.49 -14.50 -12.79
N GLU A 38 1.75 -15.01 -11.80
CA GLU A 38 0.30 -15.18 -11.94
C GLU A 38 -0.40 -13.84 -12.16
N CYS A 39 0.05 -12.78 -11.46
CA CYS A 39 -0.43 -11.43 -11.69
C CYS A 39 -0.20 -10.97 -13.15
N ILE A 40 1.00 -11.16 -13.70
CA ILE A 40 1.29 -10.78 -15.11
C ILE A 40 0.46 -11.60 -16.09
N ASN A 41 0.34 -12.90 -15.86
CA ASN A 41 -0.49 -13.76 -16.70
C ASN A 41 -1.95 -13.31 -16.69
N TYR A 42 -2.48 -12.94 -15.52
CA TYR A 42 -3.80 -12.35 -15.39
C TYR A 42 -3.91 -11.05 -16.20
N LEU A 43 -2.98 -10.10 -16.01
CA LEU A 43 -2.98 -8.81 -16.70
C LEU A 43 -2.92 -8.96 -18.24
N VAL A 44 -2.13 -9.90 -18.75
CA VAL A 44 -2.07 -10.20 -20.19
C VAL A 44 -3.37 -10.87 -20.66
N SER A 45 -3.88 -11.87 -19.93
CA SER A 45 -5.11 -12.58 -20.31
C SER A 45 -6.35 -11.68 -20.31
N GLU A 46 -6.39 -10.72 -19.39
CA GLU A 46 -7.43 -9.71 -19.31
C GLU A 46 -7.18 -8.55 -20.28
N GLY A 47 -6.07 -8.54 -21.01
CA GLY A 47 -5.77 -7.54 -22.02
C GLY A 47 -5.40 -6.16 -21.46
N TYR A 48 -4.92 -6.09 -20.22
CA TYR A 48 -4.31 -4.88 -19.64
C TYR A 48 -2.88 -4.67 -20.14
N LEU A 49 -2.17 -5.76 -20.42
CA LEU A 49 -0.83 -5.73 -20.99
C LEU A 49 -0.82 -6.41 -22.36
N GLU A 50 -0.06 -5.86 -23.30
CA GLU A 50 0.25 -6.47 -24.59
C GLU A 50 1.76 -6.56 -24.81
N GLY A 51 2.17 -7.48 -25.68
CA GLY A 51 3.58 -7.76 -25.97
C GLY A 51 3.97 -9.19 -25.68
N ASP A 52 5.22 -9.51 -25.97
CA ASP A 52 5.77 -10.85 -25.79
C ASP A 52 6.13 -11.06 -24.32
N SER A 53 5.14 -11.51 -23.53
CA SER A 53 5.40 -11.99 -22.18
C SER A 53 6.46 -13.11 -22.23
N PRO A 54 7.45 -13.15 -21.34
CA PRO A 54 8.36 -14.29 -21.26
C PRO A 54 7.62 -15.63 -21.08
N VAL A 55 6.40 -15.61 -20.52
CA VAL A 55 5.50 -16.78 -20.47
C VAL A 55 4.95 -17.15 -21.84
N SER A 56 4.64 -16.18 -22.72
CA SER A 56 4.23 -16.46 -24.10
C SER A 56 5.38 -17.06 -24.90
N LYS A 57 6.60 -16.52 -24.78
CA LYS A 57 7.81 -17.09 -25.41
C LYS A 57 8.08 -18.52 -24.94
N VAL A 58 8.00 -18.76 -23.63
CA VAL A 58 8.15 -20.10 -23.05
C VAL A 58 7.07 -21.08 -23.55
N ARG A 59 5.81 -20.64 -23.65
CA ARG A 59 4.71 -21.47 -24.20
C ARG A 59 4.85 -21.72 -25.70
N GLU A 60 5.34 -20.76 -26.48
CA GLU A 60 5.66 -20.95 -27.91
C GLU A 60 6.82 -21.95 -28.11
N GLU A 61 7.87 -21.86 -27.29
CA GLU A 61 8.99 -22.80 -27.30
C GLU A 61 8.59 -24.23 -26.89
N LEU A 62 7.51 -24.38 -26.12
CA LEU A 62 6.95 -25.66 -25.65
C LEU A 62 5.84 -26.20 -26.55
N THR A 63 5.84 -25.90 -27.85
CA THR A 63 4.92 -26.56 -28.79
C THR A 63 5.49 -27.88 -29.30
N ALA A 64 4.62 -28.85 -29.63
CA ALA A 64 5.03 -30.12 -30.23
C ALA A 64 5.88 -29.91 -31.50
N GLU A 65 5.55 -28.88 -32.28
CA GLU A 65 6.27 -28.55 -33.50
C GLU A 65 7.67 -28.01 -33.22
N VAL A 66 7.82 -27.09 -32.26
CA VAL A 66 9.11 -26.53 -31.88
C VAL A 66 10.00 -27.57 -31.21
N ILE A 67 9.47 -28.37 -30.27
CA ILE A 67 10.21 -29.46 -29.61
C ILE A 67 10.68 -30.50 -30.65
N SER A 68 9.81 -30.83 -31.62
CA SER A 68 10.17 -31.74 -32.71
C SER A 68 11.26 -31.18 -33.61
N LYS A 69 11.37 -29.86 -33.77
CA LYS A 69 12.46 -29.21 -34.53
C LYS A 69 13.76 -29.08 -33.71
N LYS A 70 13.64 -28.75 -32.42
CA LYS A 70 14.76 -28.45 -31.51
C LYS A 70 15.50 -29.70 -31.04
N HIS A 71 14.80 -30.83 -30.90
CA HIS A 71 15.38 -32.07 -30.38
C HIS A 71 15.41 -33.21 -31.40
N THR A 72 16.50 -33.95 -31.38
CA THR A 72 16.67 -35.22 -32.09
C THR A 72 15.98 -36.36 -31.35
N VAL A 73 15.76 -37.48 -32.05
CA VAL A 73 15.15 -38.69 -31.45
C VAL A 73 15.99 -39.24 -30.30
N ALA A 74 17.31 -39.11 -30.36
CA ALA A 74 18.21 -39.56 -29.30
C ALA A 74 18.04 -38.71 -28.03
N GLU A 75 18.03 -37.38 -28.17
CA GLU A 75 17.85 -36.45 -27.05
C GLU A 75 16.47 -36.61 -26.40
N LEU A 76 15.41 -36.76 -27.19
CA LEU A 76 14.06 -37.02 -26.65
C LEU A 76 14.01 -38.32 -25.83
N LYS A 77 14.73 -39.36 -26.25
CA LYS A 77 14.80 -40.62 -25.51
C LYS A 77 15.58 -40.51 -24.21
N GLU A 78 16.68 -39.75 -24.20
CA GLU A 78 17.44 -39.51 -22.97
C GLU A 78 16.60 -38.71 -21.97
N ILE A 79 15.89 -37.66 -22.41
CA ILE A 79 14.96 -36.91 -21.55
C ILE A 79 13.91 -37.86 -20.97
N LEU A 80 13.26 -38.70 -21.78
CA LEU A 80 12.26 -39.66 -21.27
C LEU A 80 12.86 -40.67 -20.29
N LYS A 81 14.08 -41.15 -20.55
CA LYS A 81 14.78 -42.12 -19.72
C LYS A 81 15.14 -41.57 -18.34
N GLU A 82 15.61 -40.33 -18.29
CA GLU A 82 15.90 -39.61 -17.04
C GLU A 82 14.67 -39.49 -16.13
N HIS A 83 13.47 -39.48 -16.72
CA HIS A 83 12.20 -39.38 -15.99
C HIS A 83 11.48 -40.73 -15.86
N GLY A 84 12.17 -41.85 -16.14
CA GLY A 84 11.62 -43.20 -16.02
C GLY A 84 10.49 -43.52 -17.01
N LEU A 85 10.35 -42.73 -18.10
CA LEU A 85 9.32 -42.89 -19.11
C LEU A 85 9.76 -43.80 -20.25
N LYS A 86 8.78 -44.37 -20.95
CA LYS A 86 8.99 -45.26 -22.10
C LYS A 86 9.74 -44.53 -23.21
N VAL A 87 10.81 -45.14 -23.74
CA VAL A 87 11.70 -44.56 -24.78
C VAL A 87 11.49 -45.12 -26.20
N SER A 88 10.54 -46.04 -26.40
CA SER A 88 10.21 -46.58 -27.72
C SER A 88 9.07 -45.79 -28.38
N GLY A 89 9.05 -45.77 -29.73
CA GLY A 89 8.02 -45.08 -30.52
C GLY A 89 8.60 -44.24 -31.66
N LYS A 90 7.69 -43.68 -32.47
CA LYS A 90 8.02 -42.69 -33.52
C LYS A 90 8.30 -41.32 -32.89
N LYS A 91 9.00 -40.44 -33.61
CA LYS A 91 9.42 -39.12 -33.10
C LYS A 91 8.27 -38.31 -32.50
N HIS A 92 7.12 -38.23 -33.17
CA HIS A 92 5.96 -37.50 -32.66
C HIS A 92 5.43 -38.07 -31.33
N GLU A 93 5.36 -39.40 -31.19
CA GLU A 93 4.94 -40.06 -29.95
C GLU A 93 5.91 -39.82 -28.80
N LEU A 94 7.20 -39.63 -29.10
CA LEU A 94 8.22 -39.26 -28.10
C LEU A 94 8.05 -37.79 -27.69
N VAL A 95 7.80 -36.89 -28.66
CA VAL A 95 7.53 -35.46 -28.40
C VAL A 95 6.30 -35.28 -27.50
N GLU A 96 5.19 -35.97 -27.78
CA GLU A 96 3.97 -35.91 -26.95
C GLU A 96 4.21 -36.35 -25.50
N ARG A 97 5.12 -37.31 -25.27
CA ARG A 97 5.50 -37.76 -23.92
C ARG A 97 6.50 -36.83 -23.24
N VAL A 98 7.35 -36.17 -24.00
CA VAL A 98 8.35 -35.22 -23.48
C VAL A 98 7.69 -33.89 -23.12
N LEU A 99 6.63 -33.48 -23.81
CA LEU A 99 5.90 -32.23 -23.61
C LEU A 99 5.53 -31.98 -22.13
N PRO A 100 4.81 -32.88 -21.44
CA PRO A 100 4.48 -32.71 -20.03
C PRO A 100 5.69 -32.64 -19.10
N VAL A 101 6.78 -33.33 -19.45
CA VAL A 101 8.02 -33.35 -18.67
C VAL A 101 8.77 -32.02 -18.78
N LEU A 102 8.85 -31.49 -20.01
CA LEU A 102 9.47 -30.19 -20.25
C LEU A 102 8.61 -29.05 -19.72
N SER A 103 7.28 -29.16 -19.76
CA SER A 103 6.40 -28.16 -19.13
C SER A 103 6.55 -28.16 -17.61
N GLN A 104 6.72 -29.32 -16.97
CA GLN A 104 6.98 -29.42 -15.53
C GLN A 104 8.34 -28.79 -15.17
N LYS A 105 9.40 -29.12 -15.91
CA LYS A 105 10.73 -28.50 -15.75
C LYS A 105 10.74 -27.00 -16.05
N VAL A 106 9.84 -26.53 -16.90
CA VAL A 106 9.68 -25.11 -17.18
C VAL A 106 8.97 -24.41 -16.04
N SER A 107 7.97 -25.02 -15.41
CA SER A 107 7.43 -24.54 -14.13
C SER A 107 8.54 -24.38 -13.09
N ASP A 108 9.38 -25.42 -12.94
CA ASP A 108 10.53 -25.40 -12.01
C ASP A 108 11.65 -24.42 -12.44
N ARG A 109 11.71 -24.03 -13.72
CA ARG A 109 12.68 -23.04 -14.24
C ARG A 109 12.13 -21.63 -14.23
N LEU A 110 10.83 -21.42 -14.37
CA LEU A 110 10.15 -20.12 -14.23
C LEU A 110 10.39 -19.57 -12.82
N ASP A 111 10.36 -20.43 -11.80
CA ASP A 111 10.79 -20.12 -10.42
C ASP A 111 12.27 -19.69 -10.31
N ALA A 112 13.10 -19.96 -11.33
CA ALA A 112 14.53 -19.69 -11.38
C ALA A 112 14.94 -18.69 -12.49
N ILE A 113 13.98 -18.06 -13.18
CA ILE A 113 14.25 -16.99 -14.13
C ILE A 113 14.52 -15.71 -13.31
N GLU A 114 15.80 -15.47 -13.02
CA GLU A 114 16.30 -14.22 -12.40
C GLU A 114 16.12 -12.98 -13.30
N GLU A 115 15.72 -13.16 -14.56
CA GLU A 115 15.47 -12.07 -15.52
C GLU A 115 14.23 -12.37 -16.37
N ILE A 116 13.06 -12.01 -15.86
CA ILE A 116 11.92 -11.70 -16.73
C ILE A 116 12.42 -10.52 -17.56
N THR A 117 12.77 -10.73 -18.83
CA THR A 117 13.18 -9.65 -19.73
C THR A 117 11.91 -8.94 -20.19
N THR A 118 11.55 -7.91 -19.43
CA THR A 118 10.24 -7.22 -19.39
C THR A 118 10.11 -6.09 -20.38
N GLY A 119 11.17 -5.76 -21.14
CA GLY A 119 11.21 -4.63 -22.08
C GLY A 119 10.23 -4.70 -23.24
N GLU A 120 9.37 -5.72 -23.31
CA GLU A 120 8.41 -5.96 -24.40
C GLU A 120 6.94 -5.83 -23.96
N LEU A 121 6.63 -5.77 -22.66
CA LEU A 121 5.26 -5.60 -22.18
C LEU A 121 4.89 -4.11 -22.11
N GLN A 122 3.76 -3.76 -22.69
CA GLN A 122 3.24 -2.39 -22.75
C GLN A 122 1.79 -2.34 -22.24
N LEU A 123 1.44 -1.20 -21.65
CA LEU A 123 0.07 -0.90 -21.24
C LEU A 123 -0.82 -0.74 -22.46
N THR A 124 -1.94 -1.44 -22.49
CA THR A 124 -2.96 -1.27 -23.54
C THR A 124 -3.85 -0.06 -23.26
N ASP A 125 -4.66 0.33 -24.26
CA ASP A 125 -5.72 1.33 -24.07
C ASP A 125 -6.70 0.94 -22.93
N LYS A 126 -6.98 -0.37 -22.78
CA LYS A 126 -7.82 -0.88 -21.67
C LYS A 126 -7.19 -0.59 -20.31
N ALA A 127 -5.88 -0.77 -20.16
CA ALA A 127 -5.19 -0.44 -18.91
C ALA A 127 -5.20 1.06 -18.64
N GLN A 128 -4.99 1.88 -19.66
CA GLN A 128 -5.03 3.34 -19.52
C GLN A 128 -6.43 3.83 -19.11
N GLU A 129 -7.49 3.28 -19.71
CA GLU A 129 -8.87 3.56 -19.32
C GLU A 129 -9.15 3.12 -17.87
N PHE A 130 -8.74 1.90 -17.50
CA PHE A 130 -8.88 1.39 -16.13
C PHE A 130 -8.18 2.28 -15.09
N LEU A 131 -6.94 2.70 -15.36
CA LEU A 131 -6.20 3.61 -14.49
C LEU A 131 -6.91 4.95 -14.33
N LYS A 132 -7.44 5.51 -15.42
CA LYS A 132 -8.17 6.77 -15.41
C LYS A 132 -9.49 6.68 -14.64
N GLU A 133 -10.26 5.62 -14.83
CA GLU A 133 -11.54 5.41 -14.12
C GLU A 133 -11.34 5.13 -12.62
N ASN A 134 -10.16 4.66 -12.24
CA ASN A 134 -9.85 4.27 -10.87
C ASN A 134 -8.74 5.13 -10.25
N ASP A 135 -8.53 6.35 -10.74
CA ASP A 135 -7.49 7.27 -10.28
C ASP A 135 -7.64 7.71 -8.80
N TRP A 136 -8.77 7.40 -8.18
CA TRP A 136 -9.03 7.55 -6.75
C TRP A 136 -8.31 6.49 -5.90
N MET A 137 -7.89 5.36 -6.49
CA MET A 137 -7.15 4.32 -5.79
C MET A 137 -5.73 4.77 -5.42
N ASP A 138 -5.11 5.61 -6.26
CA ASP A 138 -3.83 6.24 -5.96
C ASP A 138 -3.92 7.10 -4.68
N LEU A 139 -4.99 7.90 -4.56
CA LEU A 139 -5.29 8.65 -3.34
C LEU A 139 -5.52 7.71 -2.15
N TYR A 140 -6.29 6.63 -2.34
CA TYR A 140 -6.52 5.65 -1.27
C TYR A 140 -5.20 5.09 -0.75
N MET A 141 -4.30 4.67 -1.64
CA MET A 141 -2.99 4.14 -1.28
C MET A 141 -2.13 5.18 -0.56
N PHE A 142 -2.24 6.45 -0.94
CA PHE A 142 -1.49 7.53 -0.32
C PHE A 142 -2.01 7.91 1.08
N ALA A 143 -3.32 7.98 1.27
CA ALA A 143 -3.91 8.63 2.45
C ALA A 143 -4.82 7.73 3.31
N LEU A 144 -5.38 6.66 2.77
CA LEU A 144 -6.54 5.96 3.35
C LEU A 144 -6.27 4.48 3.68
N VAL A 145 -5.04 3.98 3.52
CA VAL A 145 -4.66 2.57 3.76
C VAL A 145 -4.90 2.07 5.19
N ALA A 146 -5.13 2.97 6.14
CA ALA A 146 -5.56 2.62 7.50
C ALA A 146 -7.01 2.08 7.55
N PHE A 147 -7.78 2.26 6.48
CA PHE A 147 -9.15 1.80 6.35
C PHE A 147 -9.27 0.67 5.35
N ARG A 148 -10.35 -0.11 5.44
CA ARG A 148 -10.58 -1.20 4.49
C ARG A 148 -10.87 -0.62 3.11
N PHE A 149 -10.17 -1.14 2.10
CA PHE A 149 -10.35 -0.74 0.71
C PHE A 149 -11.81 -0.86 0.25
N GLU A 150 -12.48 -1.97 0.58
CA GLU A 150 -13.87 -2.23 0.22
C GLU A 150 -14.85 -1.18 0.76
N ASP A 151 -14.60 -0.68 1.97
CA ASP A 151 -15.44 0.35 2.59
C ASP A 151 -15.32 1.67 1.83
N TYR A 152 -14.10 2.03 1.42
CA TYR A 152 -13.87 3.23 0.62
C TYR A 152 -14.34 3.08 -0.83
N GLU A 153 -14.14 1.93 -1.46
CA GLU A 153 -14.65 1.65 -2.81
C GLU A 153 -16.19 1.79 -2.85
N THR A 154 -16.88 1.24 -1.84
CA THR A 154 -18.32 1.40 -1.70
C THR A 154 -18.71 2.87 -1.54
N TYR A 155 -17.92 3.64 -0.79
CA TYR A 155 -18.16 5.07 -0.60
C TYR A 155 -18.01 5.86 -1.90
N VAL A 156 -16.95 5.59 -2.67
CA VAL A 156 -16.71 6.22 -3.98
C VAL A 156 -17.86 5.92 -4.95
N ALA A 157 -18.34 4.68 -5.01
CA ALA A 157 -19.45 4.30 -5.87
C ALA A 157 -20.77 5.02 -5.52
N GLY A 158 -20.93 5.47 -4.26
CA GLY A 158 -22.09 6.23 -3.79
C GLY A 158 -21.94 7.75 -3.90
N SER A 159 -20.77 8.25 -4.30
CA SER A 159 -20.47 9.69 -4.35
C SER A 159 -20.69 10.28 -5.74
N SER A 160 -21.18 11.52 -5.78
CA SER A 160 -21.20 12.35 -7.00
C SER A 160 -20.07 13.38 -7.04
N GLU A 161 -19.28 13.47 -5.97
CA GLU A 161 -18.21 14.48 -5.83
C GLU A 161 -16.89 14.00 -6.44
N GLY A 162 -15.94 14.93 -6.59
CA GLY A 162 -14.57 14.59 -6.99
C GLY A 162 -13.86 13.70 -5.96
N LYS A 163 -12.75 13.05 -6.36
CA LYS A 163 -12.01 12.11 -5.49
C LYS A 163 -11.51 12.72 -4.17
N ILE A 164 -11.08 13.98 -4.19
CA ILE A 164 -10.61 14.70 -3.00
C ILE A 164 -11.76 14.91 -2.01
N GLU A 165 -12.86 15.51 -2.46
CA GLU A 165 -14.02 15.79 -1.62
C GLU A 165 -14.68 14.50 -1.11
N THR A 166 -14.75 13.47 -1.96
CA THR A 166 -15.21 12.13 -1.56
C THR A 166 -14.36 11.55 -0.42
N ALA A 167 -13.02 11.64 -0.51
CA ALA A 167 -12.12 11.17 0.55
C ALA A 167 -12.24 11.98 1.84
N LEU A 168 -12.39 13.30 1.74
CA LEU A 168 -12.58 14.18 2.92
C LEU A 168 -13.90 13.85 3.63
N ASN A 169 -14.98 13.65 2.87
CA ASN A 169 -16.29 13.27 3.39
C ASN A 169 -16.26 11.89 4.06
N PHE A 170 -15.55 10.92 3.46
CA PHE A 170 -15.31 9.61 4.06
C PHE A 170 -14.63 9.73 5.42
N CYS A 171 -13.54 10.50 5.51
CA CYS A 171 -12.86 10.76 6.77
C CYS A 171 -13.76 11.44 7.81
N ASP A 172 -14.56 12.44 7.40
CA ASP A 172 -15.47 13.16 8.31
C ASP A 172 -16.58 12.28 8.90
N GLU A 173 -17.09 11.34 8.10
CA GLU A 173 -18.04 10.35 8.57
C GLU A 173 -17.41 9.39 9.58
N ILE A 174 -16.18 8.91 9.33
CA ILE A 174 -15.44 8.05 10.27
C ILE A 174 -15.15 8.80 11.57
N LEU A 175 -14.69 10.05 11.50
CA LEU A 175 -14.44 10.89 12.68
C LEU A 175 -15.70 11.01 13.55
N SER A 176 -16.85 11.26 12.91
CA SER A 176 -18.14 11.39 13.59
C SER A 176 -18.56 10.09 14.27
N ARG A 177 -18.49 8.96 13.54
CA ARG A 177 -18.85 7.62 14.04
C ARG A 177 -17.92 7.19 15.18
N ALA A 178 -16.61 7.35 15.01
CA ALA A 178 -15.61 6.98 16.01
C ALA A 178 -15.76 7.78 17.31
N LEU A 179 -16.11 9.06 17.21
CA LEU A 179 -16.39 9.89 18.38
C LEU A 179 -17.63 9.39 19.15
N VAL A 180 -18.71 9.05 18.45
CA VAL A 180 -19.95 8.51 19.07
C VAL A 180 -19.70 7.12 19.67
N ALA A 181 -18.91 6.28 19.01
CA ALA A 181 -18.58 4.93 19.45
C ALA A 181 -17.43 4.85 20.47
N ASN A 182 -16.83 5.99 20.85
CA ASN A 182 -15.68 6.07 21.76
C ASN A 182 -14.45 5.27 21.29
N GLN A 183 -14.20 5.25 19.97
CA GLN A 183 -13.10 4.52 19.32
C GLN A 183 -11.92 5.47 19.02
N PHE A 184 -11.02 5.66 19.99
CA PHE A 184 -9.97 6.68 19.88
C PHE A 184 -8.97 6.45 18.75
N LEU A 185 -8.50 5.21 18.57
CA LEU A 185 -7.50 4.90 17.54
C LEU A 185 -8.08 5.18 16.14
N VAL A 186 -9.29 4.68 15.86
CA VAL A 186 -10.01 4.96 14.62
C VAL A 186 -10.19 6.47 14.40
N PHE A 187 -10.51 7.22 15.46
CA PHE A 187 -10.64 8.66 15.39
C PHE A 187 -9.32 9.36 15.04
N ILE A 188 -8.19 8.97 15.66
CA ILE A 188 -6.91 9.62 15.39
C ILE A 188 -6.35 9.23 14.02
N ASP A 189 -6.59 7.99 13.58
CA ASP A 189 -6.19 7.51 12.25
C ASP A 189 -6.99 8.25 11.16
N ALA A 190 -8.27 8.52 11.39
CA ALA A 190 -9.08 9.34 10.47
C ALA A 190 -8.64 10.80 10.40
N LEU A 191 -8.16 11.38 11.51
CA LEU A 191 -7.53 12.71 11.48
C LEU A 191 -6.25 12.70 10.65
N SER A 192 -5.42 11.67 10.84
CA SER A 192 -4.17 11.49 10.08
C SER A 192 -4.45 11.34 8.59
N ALA A 193 -5.37 10.44 8.23
CA ALA A 193 -5.80 10.21 6.86
C ALA A 193 -6.34 11.49 6.21
N LYS A 194 -7.20 12.23 6.92
CA LYS A 194 -7.72 13.52 6.44
C LYS A 194 -6.61 14.53 6.17
N ALA A 195 -5.59 14.61 7.03
CA ALA A 195 -4.43 15.43 6.77
C ALA A 195 -3.75 15.02 5.46
N HIS A 196 -3.48 13.72 5.28
CA HIS A 196 -2.84 13.20 4.07
C HIS A 196 -3.66 13.44 2.79
N VAL A 197 -4.99 13.42 2.84
CA VAL A 197 -5.83 13.84 1.69
C VAL A 197 -5.54 15.28 1.28
N TYR A 198 -5.39 16.22 2.22
CA TYR A 198 -4.99 17.59 1.89
C TYR A 198 -3.57 17.68 1.35
N ALA A 199 -2.63 16.88 1.86
CA ALA A 199 -1.28 16.84 1.31
C ALA A 199 -1.26 16.30 -0.14
N TYR A 200 -2.12 15.33 -0.45
CA TYR A 200 -2.30 14.82 -1.82
C TYR A 200 -2.81 15.92 -2.76
N ASP A 201 -3.72 16.77 -2.28
CA ASP A 201 -4.25 17.92 -3.02
C ASP A 201 -3.29 19.14 -3.05
N GLY A 202 -2.13 19.04 -2.38
CA GLY A 202 -1.16 20.14 -2.28
C GLY A 202 -1.51 21.24 -1.27
N ASP A 203 -2.59 21.07 -0.49
CA ASP A 203 -2.98 21.97 0.60
C ASP A 203 -2.21 21.63 1.89
N TYR A 204 -0.94 22.04 1.92
CA TYR A 204 -0.07 21.83 3.09
C TYR A 204 -0.50 22.64 4.33
N ASP A 205 -1.30 23.70 4.15
CA ASP A 205 -1.81 24.49 5.25
C ASP A 205 -2.89 23.72 6.04
N SER A 206 -3.81 23.08 5.33
CA SER A 206 -4.81 22.19 5.94
C SER A 206 -4.18 20.92 6.48
N PHE A 207 -3.21 20.33 5.75
CA PHE A 207 -2.42 19.21 6.27
C PHE A 207 -1.83 19.54 7.65
N LEU A 208 -1.09 20.65 7.78
CA LEU A 208 -0.48 21.06 9.04
C LEU A 208 -1.51 21.25 10.15
N ASP A 209 -2.69 21.80 9.83
CA ASP A 209 -3.74 22.02 10.81
C ASP A 209 -4.28 20.71 11.38
N TYR A 210 -4.59 19.72 10.53
CA TYR A 210 -5.10 18.42 10.96
C TYR A 210 -4.01 17.53 11.59
N ASP A 211 -2.78 17.57 11.08
CA ASP A 211 -1.68 16.77 11.62
C ASP A 211 -1.19 17.32 12.98
N LEU A 212 -1.28 18.65 13.20
CA LEU A 212 -1.14 19.24 14.54
C LEU A 212 -2.30 18.88 15.46
N GLN A 213 -3.53 18.81 14.93
CA GLN A 213 -4.69 18.42 15.72
C GLN A 213 -4.56 16.98 16.21
N ARG A 214 -4.11 16.07 15.33
CA ARG A 214 -3.73 14.69 15.64
C ARG A 214 -2.72 14.66 16.80
N TYR A 215 -1.60 15.38 16.69
CA TYR A 215 -0.60 15.48 17.76
C TYR A 215 -1.21 15.94 19.11
N ILE A 216 -2.00 17.01 19.08
CA ILE A 216 -2.61 17.61 20.28
C ILE A 216 -3.57 16.64 20.97
N LEU A 217 -4.39 15.94 20.18
CA LEU A 217 -5.38 14.99 20.67
C LEU A 217 -4.74 13.68 21.11
N GLY A 218 -3.59 13.30 20.54
CA GLY A 218 -2.79 12.20 21.05
C GLY A 218 -2.30 12.42 22.49
N LEU A 219 -1.91 13.65 22.82
CA LEU A 219 -1.55 14.03 24.19
C LEU A 219 -2.76 14.24 25.12
N ASN A 220 -3.93 14.48 24.54
CA ASN A 220 -5.16 14.78 25.27
C ASN A 220 -6.36 14.04 24.68
N PRO A 221 -6.41 12.69 24.81
CA PRO A 221 -7.48 11.90 24.23
C PRO A 221 -8.85 12.33 24.77
N ILE A 222 -9.80 12.55 23.86
CA ILE A 222 -11.17 13.00 24.17
C ILE A 222 -12.14 11.84 24.38
N VAL A 223 -11.77 10.67 23.89
CA VAL A 223 -12.41 9.36 24.03
C VAL A 223 -11.27 8.36 24.18
N MET A 224 -11.28 7.44 25.14
CA MET A 224 -10.27 6.38 25.27
C MET A 224 -10.66 5.39 26.37
N ASP A 225 -10.67 4.09 26.07
CA ASP A 225 -10.82 3.05 27.09
C ASP A 225 -9.45 2.69 27.72
N PRO A 226 -9.43 2.07 28.92
CA PRO A 226 -8.19 1.71 29.61
C PRO A 226 -7.28 0.74 28.85
N GLN A 227 -7.83 -0.12 27.99
CA GLN A 227 -7.06 -1.13 27.29
C GLN A 227 -6.34 -0.54 26.08
N THR A 228 -7.03 0.27 25.28
CA THR A 228 -6.43 1.09 24.21
C THR A 228 -5.30 1.97 24.76
N TYR A 229 -5.52 2.52 25.95
CA TYR A 229 -4.57 3.40 26.59
C TYR A 229 -3.23 2.72 26.95
N ALA A 230 -3.25 1.47 27.41
CA ALA A 230 -2.05 0.76 27.85
C ALA A 230 -1.05 0.51 26.71
N THR A 231 -1.54 0.41 25.47
CA THR A 231 -0.74 0.05 24.29
C THR A 231 -0.52 1.22 23.32
N TYR A 232 -1.11 2.38 23.61
CA TYR A 232 -1.06 3.55 22.73
C TYR A 232 0.20 4.40 22.96
N ASP A 233 0.80 4.88 21.87
CA ASP A 233 1.93 5.81 21.89
C ASP A 233 1.47 7.26 21.89
N VAL A 234 1.77 7.95 22.98
CA VAL A 234 1.31 9.33 23.26
C VAL A 234 1.75 10.32 22.18
N ILE A 235 2.98 10.15 21.69
CA ILE A 235 3.55 10.82 20.54
C ILE A 235 3.80 9.74 19.49
N ASN A 236 3.23 9.94 18.31
CA ASN A 236 3.49 9.09 17.16
C ASN A 236 4.66 9.67 16.35
N GLU A 237 5.68 8.85 16.11
CA GLU A 237 6.89 9.26 15.40
C GLU A 237 6.61 9.71 13.96
N ALA A 238 5.79 8.98 13.21
CA ALA A 238 5.44 9.33 11.83
C ALA A 238 4.80 10.73 11.73
N ASN A 239 3.92 11.08 12.68
CA ASN A 239 3.34 12.42 12.78
C ASN A 239 4.39 13.51 13.05
N ILE A 240 5.41 13.25 13.88
CA ILE A 240 6.51 14.22 14.07
C ILE A 240 7.34 14.39 12.79
N ILE A 241 7.67 13.28 12.11
CA ILE A 241 8.40 13.30 10.83
C ILE A 241 7.62 14.10 9.78
N ASN A 242 6.33 13.83 9.65
CA ASN A 242 5.40 14.52 8.77
C ASN A 242 5.38 16.04 9.01
N LEU A 243 5.19 16.47 10.26
CA LEU A 243 5.22 17.87 10.65
C LEU A 243 6.57 18.51 10.30
N ARG A 244 7.70 17.86 10.62
CA ARG A 244 9.04 18.38 10.32
C ARG A 244 9.24 18.59 8.81
N ASN A 245 8.90 17.58 8.00
CA ASN A 245 9.08 17.61 6.55
C ASN A 245 8.31 18.76 5.88
N VAL A 246 7.13 19.11 6.40
CA VAL A 246 6.32 20.20 5.85
C VAL A 246 6.75 21.56 6.42
N LEU A 247 7.15 21.63 7.69
CA LEU A 247 7.67 22.86 8.29
C LEU A 247 8.96 23.36 7.62
N GLU A 248 9.82 22.45 7.16
CA GLU A 248 11.03 22.81 6.40
C GLU A 248 10.72 23.43 5.03
N LYS A 249 9.55 23.12 4.45
CA LYS A 249 9.16 23.55 3.09
C LYS A 249 8.36 24.86 3.06
N LEU A 250 7.91 25.37 4.20
CA LEU A 250 7.03 26.54 4.28
C LEU A 250 7.71 27.71 5.00
N GLU A 251 7.60 28.92 4.42
CA GLU A 251 7.95 30.18 5.11
C GLU A 251 6.93 30.47 6.22
N MET A 252 7.16 29.86 7.40
CA MET A 252 6.14 29.83 8.45
C MET A 252 6.07 31.13 9.27
N GLY A 253 4.86 31.69 9.39
CA GLY A 253 4.45 32.44 10.58
C GLY A 253 4.53 31.53 11.83
N SER A 254 4.73 32.10 13.04
CA SER A 254 5.18 31.30 14.19
C SER A 254 4.32 30.05 14.47
N LEU A 255 4.95 28.86 14.42
CA LEU A 255 4.37 27.55 14.76
C LEU A 255 3.53 27.61 16.05
N LYS A 256 3.98 28.42 17.02
CA LYS A 256 3.26 28.70 18.26
C LYS A 256 1.83 29.23 18.04
N LYS A 257 1.65 30.21 17.14
CA LYS A 257 0.33 30.79 16.83
C LYS A 257 -0.58 29.75 16.19
N ARG A 258 -0.06 28.95 15.26
CA ARG A 258 -0.82 27.85 14.64
C ARG A 258 -1.22 26.81 15.69
N PHE A 259 -0.28 26.34 16.49
CA PHE A 259 -0.54 25.44 17.61
C PHE A 259 -1.63 25.99 18.56
N ASP A 260 -1.57 27.27 18.90
CA ASP A 260 -2.57 27.89 19.77
C ASP A 260 -3.98 27.89 19.18
N ARG A 261 -4.09 28.16 17.87
CA ARG A 261 -5.34 28.11 17.11
C ARG A 261 -5.89 26.69 17.09
N ILE A 262 -5.06 25.70 16.74
CA ILE A 262 -5.50 24.31 16.63
C ILE A 262 -5.90 23.73 17.99
N TRP A 263 -5.14 24.02 19.05
CA TRP A 263 -5.53 23.65 20.41
C TRP A 263 -6.95 24.09 20.76
N ALA A 264 -7.34 25.31 20.37
CA ALA A 264 -8.69 25.82 20.61
C ALA A 264 -9.77 25.07 19.80
N LYS A 265 -9.44 24.64 18.57
CA LYS A 265 -10.32 23.84 17.70
C LYS A 265 -10.40 22.36 18.11
N SER A 266 -9.42 21.84 18.85
CA SER A 266 -9.41 20.44 19.30
C SER A 266 -10.47 20.09 20.36
N HIS A 267 -11.26 21.07 20.86
CA HIS A 267 -12.36 20.85 21.81
C HIS A 267 -12.00 19.99 23.05
N ILE A 268 -10.76 20.10 23.55
CA ILE A 268 -10.28 19.36 24.71
C ILE A 268 -11.06 19.79 25.96
N LYS A 269 -11.92 18.90 26.48
CA LYS A 269 -12.67 19.14 27.73
C LYS A 269 -11.86 18.82 28.98
N HIS A 270 -11.06 17.76 28.92
CA HIS A 270 -10.22 17.30 30.02
C HIS A 270 -8.76 17.25 29.58
N THR A 271 -7.93 18.10 30.18
CA THR A 271 -6.51 18.15 29.84
C THR A 271 -5.76 17.05 30.57
N THR A 272 -5.02 16.21 29.84
CA THR A 272 -4.08 15.24 30.40
C THR A 272 -2.69 15.84 30.44
N VAL A 273 -2.19 16.30 29.29
CA VAL A 273 -0.91 17.00 29.17
C VAL A 273 -1.17 18.50 28.99
N PRO A 274 -0.72 19.38 29.91
CA PRO A 274 -0.96 20.82 29.81
C PRO A 274 -0.46 21.42 28.50
N LYS A 275 -1.22 22.36 27.92
CA LYS A 275 -0.90 23.07 26.66
C LYS A 275 0.56 23.52 26.54
N LYS A 276 1.09 24.13 27.59
CA LYS A 276 2.48 24.61 27.63
C LYS A 276 3.49 23.46 27.55
N THR A 277 3.20 22.33 28.19
CA THR A 277 4.02 21.13 28.11
C THR A 277 3.91 20.51 26.72
N ALA A 278 2.71 20.34 26.20
CA ALA A 278 2.48 19.80 24.85
C ALA A 278 3.29 20.56 23.80
N PHE A 279 3.24 21.90 23.80
CA PHE A 279 4.05 22.68 22.85
C PHE A 279 5.57 22.53 23.03
N LYS A 280 6.04 22.44 24.28
CA LYS A 280 7.48 22.23 24.55
C LYS A 280 7.96 20.87 24.07
N VAL A 281 7.14 19.84 24.26
CA VAL A 281 7.43 18.49 23.78
C VAL A 281 7.44 18.48 22.25
N LEU A 282 6.48 19.15 21.59
CA LEU A 282 6.46 19.27 20.14
C LEU A 282 7.76 19.89 19.61
N GLN A 283 8.21 20.98 20.23
CA GLN A 283 9.49 21.62 19.86
C GLN A 283 10.66 20.64 19.99
N LYS A 284 10.80 19.97 21.15
CA LYS A 284 11.86 18.98 21.33
C LYS A 284 11.82 17.87 20.29
N ALA A 285 10.63 17.34 19.99
CA ALA A 285 10.44 16.27 19.02
C ALA A 285 10.83 16.72 17.60
N ILE A 286 10.40 17.92 17.18
CA ILE A 286 10.80 18.51 15.89
C ILE A 286 12.31 18.77 15.84
N ASP A 287 12.92 19.19 16.96
CA ASP A 287 14.36 19.42 17.10
C ASP A 287 15.18 18.11 17.17
N GLY A 288 14.53 16.94 17.04
CA GLY A 288 15.19 15.64 16.93
C GLY A 288 15.42 14.90 18.26
N ALA A 289 14.70 15.24 19.33
CA ALA A 289 14.73 14.45 20.56
C ALA A 289 14.15 13.04 20.35
N ASP A 290 14.62 12.08 21.15
CA ASP A 290 14.16 10.69 21.12
C ASP A 290 12.68 10.58 21.49
N ILE A 291 11.87 10.04 20.56
CA ILE A 291 10.41 9.93 20.71
C ILE A 291 10.05 8.88 21.76
N GLU A 292 10.82 7.79 21.89
CA GLU A 292 10.58 6.76 22.89
C GLU A 292 10.82 7.31 24.31
N GLU A 293 11.91 8.06 24.50
CA GLU A 293 12.21 8.74 25.77
C GLU A 293 11.11 9.76 26.13
N LEU A 294 10.69 10.59 25.17
CA LEU A 294 9.59 11.54 25.38
C LEU A 294 8.28 10.84 25.74
N ASN A 295 7.97 9.71 25.09
CA ASN A 295 6.80 8.90 25.40
C ASN A 295 6.86 8.31 26.81
N PHE A 296 8.02 7.79 27.21
CA PHE A 296 8.25 7.28 28.56
C PHE A 296 8.01 8.36 29.63
N ASP A 297 8.65 9.53 29.46
CA ASP A 297 8.52 10.68 30.37
C ASP A 297 7.07 11.16 30.51
N LEU A 298 6.35 11.22 29.39
CA LEU A 298 4.95 11.62 29.37
C LEU A 298 4.08 10.60 30.09
N LYS A 299 4.28 9.30 29.81
CA LYS A 299 3.53 8.19 30.42
C LYS A 299 3.70 8.18 31.93
N GLU A 300 4.93 8.26 32.44
CA GLU A 300 5.18 8.33 33.89
C GLU A 300 4.49 9.52 34.55
N LYS A 301 4.61 10.71 33.93
CA LYS A 301 4.23 11.95 34.58
C LYS A 301 2.73 12.25 34.56
N TYR A 302 2.06 12.00 33.44
CA TYR A 302 0.69 12.50 33.21
C TYR A 302 -0.36 11.40 33.23
N PHE A 303 0.08 10.16 33.18
CA PHE A 303 -0.65 9.13 32.47
C PHE A 303 -0.79 7.92 33.41
N ASN A 304 0.29 7.37 33.96
CA ASN A 304 0.26 6.31 34.98
C ASN A 304 -0.56 6.73 36.21
N LYS A 305 -0.33 7.95 36.73
CA LYS A 305 -1.07 8.48 37.89
C LYS A 305 -2.57 8.68 37.65
N LYS A 306 -2.97 8.95 36.41
CA LYS A 306 -4.36 9.26 36.05
C LYS A 306 -5.16 7.98 35.78
N PHE A 307 -4.51 6.92 35.31
CA PHE A 307 -5.17 5.70 34.85
C PHE A 307 -4.80 4.43 35.63
N GLY A 308 -3.93 4.53 36.63
CA GLY A 308 -3.73 3.50 37.66
C GLY A 308 -2.95 2.26 37.19
N ILE A 309 -1.89 2.48 36.40
CA ILE A 309 -0.85 1.47 36.17
C ILE A 309 0.22 1.60 37.25
#